data_AF-A0A954EAI4-F1
#
_entry.id   AF-A0A954EAI4-F1
#
_cell.length_a   1.000
_cell.length_b   1.000
_cell.length_c   1.000
_cell.angle_alpha   90.00
_cell.angle_beta   90.00
_cell.angle_gamma   90.00
#
_symmetry.space_group_name_H-M   'P 1'
#
loop_
_entity.id
_entity.type
_entity.pdbx_description
1 polymer ?
#
loop_
_entity_poly.entity_id
_entity_poly.type
_entity_poly.pdbx_seq_one_letter_code
_entity_poly.pdbx_strand_id
1 'polypeptide(L)'
;MTTVTEEQQSLPTDDLKTVPLGDLIVGRKIEKPIFDTHGVLLLAENSVITSEIKQALKQRGNLKVCVHKQDLKRITLDSQNACDNIKAVHFDSELTKKIDSIVDAGLITVSNKGPAVKDGVVFLGRKGYDKDQRDRLMNEHNKNGRALGDMISEALHGEPMDGSIVATMAAQYLKEMTTDTDNVLTSAIDQFQEDDIASRSLEVALLAMAIGIEMDLDAENSRHLAMAGLVHDWGMMRVPAEIRTSKKRLNNVEMLEIKKHPIHSLELLQHVSALPRVISVIAYQVHERMNGSGYPRGRCGHSIHPFARILQVADAFVGMTSPRPYRPPLMRYAAMECLILQARERFVDPEVVRCLLKIQSLFPIGSFVVLTDGSIAQVLRRNRDYYTQPIVARVQDAEGNKVDHNADENILDLHETGDLKVAQALPTPGSNEAEPSEDYYYSNLDKPPV
;
A
#
# COMPACT_ATOMS: atom_id res chain seq x y z
N MET A 1 -49.65 13.71 -42.81
CA MET A 1 -48.29 13.94 -42.30
C MET A 1 -48.42 14.94 -41.16
N THR A 2 -48.43 14.45 -39.93
CA THR A 2 -48.48 15.30 -38.74
C THR A 2 -47.36 14.80 -37.85
N THR A 3 -46.26 15.53 -37.89
CA THR A 3 -45.04 15.30 -37.13
C THR A 3 -45.32 15.52 -35.65
N VAL A 4 -45.19 14.46 -34.86
CA VAL A 4 -45.13 14.54 -33.40
C VAL A 4 -43.74 15.05 -33.05
N THR A 5 -43.67 16.27 -32.54
CA THR A 5 -42.49 16.84 -31.88
C THR A 5 -42.27 16.12 -30.56
N GLU A 6 -41.18 15.37 -30.44
CA GLU A 6 -40.66 14.90 -29.17
C GLU A 6 -40.21 16.12 -28.34
N GLU A 7 -40.96 16.40 -27.27
CA GLU A 7 -40.51 17.31 -26.22
C GLU A 7 -39.26 16.73 -25.55
N GLN A 8 -38.11 17.32 -25.82
CA GLN A 8 -36.93 17.18 -24.97
C GLN A 8 -37.24 17.87 -23.62
N GLN A 9 -37.64 17.08 -22.62
CA GLN A 9 -37.64 17.54 -21.23
C GLN A 9 -36.21 17.88 -20.82
N SER A 10 -35.92 19.18 -20.73
CA SER A 10 -34.70 19.69 -20.10
C SER A 10 -34.67 19.27 -18.63
N LEU A 11 -33.64 18.52 -18.24
CA LEU A 11 -33.40 18.13 -16.85
C LEU A 11 -33.27 19.38 -15.96
N PRO A 12 -33.89 19.40 -14.76
CA PRO A 12 -33.60 20.42 -13.76
C PRO A 12 -32.16 20.21 -13.28
N THR A 13 -31.23 20.97 -13.84
CA THR A 13 -29.78 20.83 -13.62
C THR A 13 -29.31 21.23 -12.22
N ASP A 14 -30.13 21.97 -11.47
CA ASP A 14 -29.69 22.54 -10.19
C ASP A 14 -29.62 21.53 -9.03
N ASP A 15 -30.21 20.34 -9.15
CA ASP A 15 -30.30 19.36 -8.05
C ASP A 15 -29.57 18.03 -8.27
N LEU A 16 -28.80 17.91 -9.35
CA LEU A 16 -27.97 16.74 -9.64
C LEU A 16 -26.50 17.01 -9.27
N LYS A 17 -25.85 16.07 -8.58
CA LYS A 17 -24.40 16.07 -8.31
C LYS A 17 -23.74 14.91 -9.05
N THR A 18 -22.61 15.18 -9.69
CA THR A 18 -21.85 14.15 -10.43
C THR A 18 -20.92 13.42 -9.47
N VAL A 19 -21.06 12.09 -9.37
CA VAL A 19 -20.24 11.23 -8.52
C VAL A 19 -19.59 10.12 -9.34
N PRO A 20 -18.40 9.61 -8.94
CA PRO A 20 -17.83 8.39 -9.49
C PRO A 20 -18.81 7.22 -9.38
N LEU A 21 -18.91 6.39 -10.43
CA LEU A 21 -19.71 5.16 -10.39
C LEU A 21 -19.27 4.24 -9.24
N GLY A 22 -17.97 4.27 -8.89
CA GLY A 22 -17.40 3.54 -7.76
C GLY A 22 -18.07 3.85 -6.42
N ASP A 23 -18.53 5.08 -6.22
CA ASP A 23 -19.04 5.58 -4.94
C ASP A 23 -20.48 5.14 -4.66
N LEU A 24 -21.20 4.66 -5.69
CA LEU A 24 -22.53 4.08 -5.51
C LEU A 24 -22.46 2.82 -4.62
N ILE A 25 -23.21 2.82 -3.53
CA ILE A 25 -23.27 1.72 -2.57
C ILE A 25 -24.21 0.63 -3.09
N VAL A 26 -23.67 -0.55 -3.37
CA VAL A 26 -24.45 -1.74 -3.76
C VAL A 26 -25.44 -2.12 -2.64
N GLY A 27 -26.66 -2.48 -3.01
CA GLY A 27 -27.75 -2.83 -2.10
C GLY A 27 -28.63 -1.65 -1.68
N ARG A 28 -28.30 -0.41 -2.06
CA ARG A 28 -29.16 0.75 -1.78
C ARG A 28 -30.22 0.92 -2.86
N LYS A 29 -31.47 1.07 -2.42
CA LYS A 29 -32.60 1.48 -3.27
C LYS A 29 -32.49 2.97 -3.60
N ILE A 30 -32.71 3.43 -4.82
CA ILE A 30 -32.73 4.86 -5.18
C ILE A 30 -34.15 5.42 -5.16
N GLU A 31 -34.34 6.65 -4.70
CA GLU A 31 -35.65 7.33 -4.67
C GLU A 31 -35.83 8.24 -5.88
N LYS A 32 -34.72 8.73 -6.45
CA LYS A 32 -34.66 9.53 -7.67
C LYS A 32 -33.86 8.81 -8.75
N PRO A 33 -34.17 9.05 -10.04
CA PRO A 33 -33.44 8.42 -11.14
C PRO A 33 -31.96 8.87 -11.15
N ILE A 34 -31.10 7.98 -11.66
CA ILE A 34 -29.68 8.25 -11.91
C ILE A 34 -29.46 8.40 -13.41
N PHE A 35 -28.71 9.43 -13.79
CA PHE A 35 -28.37 9.73 -15.18
C PHE A 35 -26.87 9.57 -15.42
N ASP A 36 -26.46 9.53 -16.68
CA ASP A 36 -25.07 9.76 -17.06
C ASP A 36 -24.76 11.27 -17.12
N THR A 37 -23.51 11.60 -17.45
CA THR A 37 -23.06 13.01 -17.58
C THR A 37 -23.64 13.74 -18.78
N HIS A 38 -24.36 13.05 -19.67
CA HIS A 38 -25.03 13.61 -20.84
C HIS A 38 -26.55 13.67 -20.68
N GLY A 39 -27.08 13.29 -19.50
CA GLY A 39 -28.50 13.31 -19.19
C GLY A 39 -29.27 12.07 -19.62
N VAL A 40 -28.59 11.00 -20.05
CA VAL A 40 -29.24 9.72 -20.38
C VAL A 40 -29.57 8.97 -19.10
N LEU A 41 -30.81 8.49 -18.99
CA LEU A 41 -31.26 7.69 -17.86
C LEU A 41 -30.47 6.38 -17.77
N LEU A 42 -29.79 6.15 -16.65
CA LEU A 42 -29.06 4.91 -16.36
C LEU A 42 -29.85 3.99 -15.44
N LEU A 43 -30.52 4.55 -14.42
CA LEU A 43 -31.37 3.82 -13.49
C LEU A 43 -32.64 4.60 -13.18
N ALA A 44 -33.78 3.94 -13.32
CA ALA A 44 -35.08 4.51 -12.97
C ALA A 44 -35.25 4.65 -11.46
N GLU A 45 -36.11 5.58 -11.04
CA GLU A 45 -36.52 5.68 -9.63
C GLU A 45 -36.98 4.34 -9.06
N ASN A 46 -36.79 4.15 -7.75
CA ASN A 46 -37.09 2.91 -7.02
C ASN A 46 -36.25 1.67 -7.38
N SER A 47 -35.26 1.80 -8.27
CA SER A 47 -34.32 0.71 -8.57
C SER A 47 -33.39 0.41 -7.39
N VAL A 48 -32.80 -0.79 -7.35
CA VAL A 48 -31.73 -1.15 -6.40
C VAL A 48 -30.41 -1.16 -7.13
N ILE A 49 -29.38 -0.55 -6.53
CA ILE A 49 -28.02 -0.59 -7.07
C ILE A 49 -27.47 -1.99 -6.86
N THR A 50 -27.26 -2.76 -7.92
CA THR A 50 -26.64 -4.10 -7.85
C THR A 50 -25.21 -4.11 -8.41
N SER A 51 -24.45 -5.15 -8.08
CA SER A 51 -23.08 -5.33 -8.60
C SER A 51 -23.09 -5.50 -10.13
N GLU A 52 -24.08 -6.20 -10.67
CA GLU A 52 -24.26 -6.46 -12.10
C GLU A 52 -24.52 -5.16 -12.87
N ILE A 53 -25.37 -4.29 -12.29
CA ILE A 53 -25.66 -2.96 -12.85
C ILE A 53 -24.41 -2.09 -12.87
N LYS A 54 -23.65 -2.04 -11.77
CA LYS A 54 -22.38 -1.29 -11.72
C LYS A 54 -21.38 -1.82 -12.75
N GLN A 55 -21.29 -3.14 -12.91
CA GLN A 55 -20.40 -3.74 -13.89
C GLN A 55 -20.82 -3.42 -15.33
N ALA A 56 -22.12 -3.50 -15.64
CA ALA A 56 -22.66 -3.16 -16.96
C ALA A 56 -22.43 -1.69 -17.32
N LEU A 57 -22.61 -0.77 -16.37
CA LEU A 57 -22.33 0.66 -16.57
C LEU A 57 -20.83 0.92 -16.77
N LYS A 58 -19.96 0.24 -16.01
CA LYS A 58 -18.51 0.33 -16.17
C LYS A 58 -18.04 -0.17 -17.55
N GLN A 59 -18.61 -1.27 -18.05
CA GLN A 59 -18.31 -1.81 -19.39
C GLN A 59 -18.76 -0.87 -20.52
N ARG A 60 -19.81 -0.08 -20.30
CA ARG A 60 -20.29 0.95 -21.23
C ARG A 60 -19.48 2.25 -21.18
N GLY A 61 -18.40 2.31 -20.39
CA GLY A 61 -17.53 3.49 -20.28
C GLY A 61 -18.03 4.55 -19.29
N ASN A 62 -19.14 4.32 -18.59
CA ASN A 62 -19.70 5.27 -17.63
C ASN A 62 -18.95 5.17 -16.30
N LEU A 63 -17.90 5.96 -16.14
CA LEU A 63 -17.12 6.04 -14.89
C LEU A 63 -17.69 7.05 -13.88
N LYS A 64 -18.61 7.91 -14.33
CA LYS A 64 -19.30 8.93 -13.53
C LYS A 64 -20.80 8.88 -13.80
N VAL A 65 -21.59 9.23 -12.79
CA VAL A 65 -23.06 9.24 -12.83
C VAL A 65 -23.59 10.50 -12.13
N CYS A 66 -24.73 11.00 -12.56
CA CYS A 66 -25.41 12.14 -11.96
C CYS A 66 -26.51 11.65 -11.01
N VAL A 67 -26.39 12.00 -9.73
CA VAL A 67 -27.26 11.58 -8.63
C VAL A 67 -27.94 12.79 -8.02
N HIS A 68 -29.23 12.66 -7.70
CA HIS A 68 -29.97 13.73 -7.03
C HIS A 68 -29.45 14.01 -5.61
N LYS A 69 -29.33 15.28 -5.22
CA LYS A 69 -28.80 15.71 -3.90
C LYS A 69 -29.48 15.04 -2.71
N GLN A 70 -30.78 14.76 -2.81
CA GLN A 70 -31.56 14.07 -1.76
C GLN A 70 -31.09 12.63 -1.51
N ASP A 71 -30.69 11.92 -2.57
CA ASP A 71 -30.25 10.53 -2.48
C ASP A 71 -28.76 10.41 -2.19
N LEU A 72 -27.98 11.44 -2.50
CA LEU A 72 -26.52 11.48 -2.44
C LEU A 72 -25.96 10.87 -1.15
N LYS A 73 -26.36 11.36 0.03
CA LYS A 73 -25.84 10.87 1.32
C LYS A 73 -26.19 9.41 1.63
N ARG A 74 -27.30 8.92 1.06
CA ARG A 74 -27.85 7.59 1.35
C ARG A 74 -27.27 6.52 0.44
N ILE A 75 -26.97 6.89 -0.80
CA ILE A 75 -26.58 5.95 -1.86
C ILE A 75 -25.12 6.08 -2.28
N THR A 76 -24.40 7.12 -1.83
CA THR A 76 -22.98 7.31 -2.11
C THR A 76 -22.16 7.29 -0.82
N LEU A 77 -20.91 6.84 -0.93
CA LEU A 77 -19.89 7.12 0.08
C LEU A 77 -19.40 8.55 -0.13
N ASP A 78 -19.46 9.41 0.90
CA ASP A 78 -19.21 10.86 0.82
C ASP A 78 -17.71 11.18 0.65
N SER A 79 -17.10 10.64 -0.40
CA SER A 79 -15.70 10.84 -0.80
C SER A 79 -15.43 12.27 -1.28
N GLN A 80 -16.44 12.95 -1.83
CA GLN A 80 -16.28 14.29 -2.41
C GLN A 80 -16.33 15.43 -1.37
N ASN A 81 -17.15 15.34 -0.31
CA ASN A 81 -17.16 16.40 0.71
C ASN A 81 -15.88 16.41 1.56
N ALA A 82 -15.13 15.30 1.60
CA ALA A 82 -13.79 15.25 2.20
C ALA A 82 -12.73 15.90 1.30
N CYS A 83 -12.94 15.90 -0.02
CA CYS A 83 -11.98 16.40 -1.01
C CYS A 83 -11.99 17.93 -1.13
N ASP A 84 -13.15 18.57 -0.92
CA ASP A 84 -13.31 20.03 -1.13
C ASP A 84 -12.72 20.89 0.02
N ASN A 85 -12.46 20.31 1.20
CA ASN A 85 -12.07 21.06 2.41
C ASN A 85 -10.61 20.90 2.85
N ILE A 86 -9.78 20.19 2.09
CA ILE A 86 -8.35 20.07 2.37
C ILE A 86 -7.61 20.90 1.33
N LYS A 87 -7.05 22.04 1.74
CA LYS A 87 -6.19 22.84 0.86
C LYS A 87 -4.97 22.00 0.47
N ALA A 88 -5.02 21.35 -0.69
CA ALA A 88 -3.87 20.71 -1.30
C ALA A 88 -2.76 21.76 -1.47
N VAL A 89 -1.54 21.40 -1.08
CA VAL A 89 -0.38 22.27 -1.28
C VAL A 89 0.01 22.10 -2.74
N HIS A 90 -0.41 23.04 -3.59
CA HIS A 90 -0.07 22.99 -5.01
C HIS A 90 1.40 23.39 -5.21
N PHE A 91 2.22 22.40 -5.55
CA PHE A 91 3.60 22.60 -5.97
C PHE A 91 3.63 22.69 -7.48
N ASP A 92 3.79 23.90 -8.02
CA ASP A 92 3.63 24.17 -9.45
C ASP A 92 5.00 24.29 -10.14
N SER A 93 5.45 23.18 -10.73
CA SER A 93 6.59 23.15 -11.66
C SER A 93 6.15 22.59 -13.01
N GLU A 94 6.82 22.98 -14.10
CA GLU A 94 6.55 22.45 -15.45
C GLU A 94 6.60 20.91 -15.50
N LEU A 95 7.46 20.30 -14.68
CA LEU A 95 7.53 18.86 -14.51
C LEU A 95 6.26 18.28 -13.89
N THR A 96 5.78 18.86 -12.79
CA THR A 96 4.54 18.39 -12.14
C THR A 96 3.32 18.55 -13.05
N LYS A 97 3.21 19.65 -13.79
CA LYS A 97 2.13 19.86 -14.78
C LYS A 97 2.14 18.80 -15.88
N LYS A 98 3.34 18.46 -16.38
CA LYS A 98 3.49 17.40 -17.40
C LYS A 98 3.03 16.04 -16.88
N ILE A 99 3.34 15.71 -15.63
CA ILE A 99 2.89 14.45 -15.01
C ILE A 99 1.40 14.47 -14.75
N ASP A 100 0.88 15.57 -14.21
CA ASP A 100 -0.56 15.71 -14.01
C ASP A 100 -1.32 15.53 -15.32
N SER A 101 -0.85 16.13 -16.42
CA SER A 101 -1.44 15.92 -17.74
C SER A 101 -1.42 14.46 -18.20
N ILE A 102 -0.35 13.69 -17.92
CA ILE A 102 -0.27 12.26 -18.27
C ILE A 102 -1.28 11.45 -17.45
N VAL A 103 -1.37 11.74 -16.16
CA VAL A 103 -2.30 11.08 -15.23
C VAL A 103 -3.75 11.41 -15.63
N ASP A 104 -4.06 12.68 -15.86
CA ASP A 104 -5.40 13.17 -16.19
C ASP A 104 -5.86 12.72 -17.59
N ALA A 105 -4.92 12.47 -18.52
CA ALA A 105 -5.20 11.85 -19.81
C ALA A 105 -5.59 10.36 -19.71
N GLY A 106 -5.65 9.78 -18.52
CA GLY A 106 -6.17 8.43 -18.29
C GLY A 106 -5.18 7.30 -18.57
N LEU A 107 -3.88 7.58 -18.72
CA LEU A 107 -2.80 6.60 -18.87
C LEU A 107 -2.45 5.88 -17.54
N ILE A 108 -3.47 5.50 -16.76
CA ILE A 108 -3.34 4.88 -15.43
C ILE A 108 -3.82 3.40 -15.45
N THR A 109 -4.05 2.84 -16.64
CA THR A 109 -4.48 1.44 -16.79
C THR A 109 -3.27 0.52 -16.79
N VAL A 110 -3.19 -0.33 -15.77
CA VAL A 110 -2.26 -1.47 -15.74
C VAL A 110 -2.95 -2.67 -16.37
N SER A 111 -2.31 -3.27 -17.38
CA SER A 111 -2.73 -4.54 -17.96
C SER A 111 -1.57 -5.52 -17.91
N ASN A 112 -1.84 -6.76 -17.50
CA ASN A 112 -0.87 -7.83 -17.65
C ASN A 112 -0.73 -8.21 -19.12
N LYS A 113 0.52 -8.40 -19.57
CA LYS A 113 0.86 -8.96 -20.87
C LYS A 113 1.21 -10.46 -20.76
N GLY A 114 1.62 -10.90 -19.57
CA GLY A 114 1.95 -12.29 -19.27
C GLY A 114 1.02 -12.94 -18.24
N PRO A 115 1.28 -14.20 -17.88
CA PRO A 115 0.59 -14.86 -16.78
C PRO A 115 0.90 -14.19 -15.44
N ALA A 116 0.01 -14.35 -14.47
CA ALA A 116 0.24 -13.89 -13.10
C ALA A 116 1.46 -14.63 -12.51
N VAL A 117 2.33 -13.90 -11.82
CA VAL A 117 3.50 -14.51 -11.15
C VAL A 117 3.06 -15.47 -10.06
N LYS A 118 1.94 -15.17 -9.41
CA LYS A 118 1.33 -15.94 -8.32
C LYS A 118 1.21 -17.43 -8.63
N ASP A 119 0.87 -17.75 -9.88
CA ASP A 119 0.66 -19.13 -10.34
C ASP A 119 1.95 -19.97 -10.29
N GLY A 120 3.11 -19.32 -10.31
CA GLY A 120 4.43 -19.96 -10.22
C GLY A 120 5.11 -19.85 -8.85
N VAL A 121 4.48 -19.21 -7.86
CA VAL A 121 5.06 -19.04 -6.52
C VAL A 121 4.98 -20.36 -5.76
N VAL A 122 6.12 -20.83 -5.24
CA VAL A 122 6.18 -22.03 -4.40
C VAL A 122 5.65 -21.72 -3.00
N PHE A 123 4.74 -22.56 -2.52
CA PHE A 123 4.28 -22.54 -1.13
C PHE A 123 4.94 -23.66 -0.34
N LEU A 124 5.64 -23.28 0.75
CA LEU A 124 6.48 -24.20 1.50
C LEU A 124 5.83 -24.77 2.76
N GLY A 125 4.61 -24.33 3.11
CA GLY A 125 3.89 -24.81 4.29
C GLY A 125 4.75 -24.71 5.55
N ARG A 126 4.82 -25.81 6.34
CA ARG A 126 5.58 -25.89 7.59
C ARG A 126 7.10 -25.99 7.44
N LYS A 127 7.66 -25.91 6.23
CA LYS A 127 9.11 -26.04 6.05
C LYS A 127 9.84 -24.86 6.71
N GLY A 128 10.91 -25.11 7.47
CA GLY A 128 11.80 -24.05 7.95
C GLY A 128 12.42 -23.18 6.84
N TYR A 129 13.08 -22.09 7.21
CA TYR A 129 13.86 -21.29 6.26
C TYR A 129 15.15 -22.02 5.87
N ASP A 130 15.46 -22.05 4.57
CA ASP A 130 16.75 -22.55 4.09
C ASP A 130 17.85 -21.57 4.50
N LYS A 131 18.80 -22.05 5.33
CA LYS A 131 19.84 -21.21 5.93
C LYS A 131 20.80 -20.65 4.89
N ASP A 132 21.22 -21.45 3.93
CA ASP A 132 22.16 -21.02 2.88
C ASP A 132 21.52 -19.97 1.97
N GLN A 133 20.24 -20.17 1.62
CA GLN A 133 19.47 -19.16 0.89
C GLN A 133 19.35 -17.87 1.69
N ARG A 134 19.01 -17.98 2.99
CA ARG A 134 18.87 -16.82 3.88
C ARG A 134 20.16 -16.02 4.00
N ASP A 135 21.29 -16.68 4.20
CA ASP A 135 22.60 -16.02 4.27
C ASP A 135 22.96 -15.33 2.94
N ARG A 136 22.61 -15.93 1.79
CA ARG A 136 22.75 -15.27 0.48
C ARG A 136 21.86 -14.04 0.34
N LEU A 137 20.58 -14.14 0.75
CA LEU A 137 19.62 -13.03 0.70
C LEU A 137 20.08 -11.85 1.56
N MET A 138 20.53 -12.10 2.79
CA MET A 138 21.05 -11.06 3.69
C MET A 138 22.27 -10.33 3.07
N ASN A 139 23.20 -11.08 2.49
CA ASN A 139 24.34 -10.49 1.78
C ASN A 139 23.91 -9.66 0.56
N GLU A 140 22.91 -10.14 -0.17
CA GLU A 140 22.35 -9.44 -1.32
C GLU A 140 21.64 -8.14 -0.91
N HIS A 141 20.80 -8.16 0.13
CA HIS A 141 20.17 -6.96 0.69
C HIS A 141 21.20 -5.90 1.06
N ASN A 142 22.30 -6.30 1.72
CA ASN A 142 23.38 -5.38 2.09
C ASN A 142 24.13 -4.80 0.89
N LYS A 143 24.35 -5.59 -0.15
CA LYS A 143 24.96 -5.11 -1.39
C LYS A 143 24.03 -4.13 -2.09
N ASN A 144 22.75 -4.48 -2.19
CA ASN A 144 21.77 -3.69 -2.92
C ASN A 144 21.40 -2.40 -2.19
N GLY A 145 21.30 -2.41 -0.86
CA GLY A 145 21.11 -1.22 -0.04
C GLY A 145 22.27 -0.21 -0.20
N ARG A 146 23.52 -0.68 -0.19
CA ARG A 146 24.68 0.19 -0.45
C ARG A 146 24.68 0.78 -1.86
N ALA A 147 24.47 -0.05 -2.88
CA ALA A 147 24.37 0.42 -4.26
C ALA A 147 23.25 1.45 -4.43
N LEU A 148 22.10 1.25 -3.77
CA LEU A 148 21.00 2.20 -3.78
C LEU A 148 21.38 3.51 -3.07
N GLY A 149 22.09 3.45 -1.95
CA GLY A 149 22.63 4.63 -1.25
C GLY A 149 23.61 5.44 -2.11
N ASP A 150 24.52 4.76 -2.82
CA ASP A 150 25.47 5.39 -3.74
C ASP A 150 24.73 6.09 -4.89
N MET A 151 23.74 5.41 -5.50
CA MET A 151 22.90 6.00 -6.55
C MET A 151 22.12 7.22 -6.04
N ILE A 152 21.55 7.18 -4.84
CA ILE A 152 20.86 8.34 -4.26
C ILE A 152 21.84 9.51 -4.09
N SER A 153 23.07 9.24 -3.63
CA SER A 153 24.11 10.25 -3.48
C SER A 153 24.48 10.88 -4.83
N GLU A 154 24.72 10.08 -5.86
CA GLU A 154 25.02 10.56 -7.22
C GLU A 154 23.86 11.40 -7.79
N ALA A 155 22.61 10.96 -7.58
CA ALA A 155 21.42 11.68 -8.00
C ALA A 155 21.33 13.10 -7.42
N LEU A 156 21.73 13.27 -6.17
CA LEU A 156 21.70 14.57 -5.49
C LEU A 156 22.69 15.57 -6.11
N HIS A 157 23.78 15.09 -6.71
CA HIS A 157 24.77 15.92 -7.40
C HIS A 157 24.35 16.25 -8.85
N GLY A 158 23.26 15.67 -9.34
CA GLY A 158 22.74 15.90 -10.70
C GLY A 158 23.49 15.14 -11.79
N GLU A 159 24.29 14.15 -11.42
CA GLU A 159 25.03 13.30 -12.35
C GLU A 159 24.06 12.35 -13.08
N PRO A 160 24.22 12.13 -14.41
CA PRO A 160 23.45 11.12 -15.13
C PRO A 160 23.74 9.72 -14.58
N MET A 161 22.70 8.95 -14.26
CA MET A 161 22.84 7.59 -13.74
C MET A 161 22.20 6.55 -14.66
N ASP A 162 22.71 5.33 -14.60
CA ASP A 162 22.10 4.17 -15.22
C ASP A 162 21.14 3.46 -14.26
N GLY A 163 19.84 3.53 -14.55
CA GLY A 163 18.79 2.83 -13.79
C GLY A 163 18.72 1.33 -14.04
N SER A 164 19.58 0.75 -14.89
CA SER A 164 19.67 -0.69 -15.13
C SER A 164 19.92 -1.49 -13.85
N ILE A 165 20.64 -0.90 -12.89
CA ILE A 165 20.90 -1.47 -11.56
C ILE A 165 19.57 -1.73 -10.82
N VAL A 166 18.68 -0.73 -10.78
CA VAL A 166 17.35 -0.83 -10.14
C VAL A 166 16.49 -1.89 -10.84
N ALA A 167 16.52 -1.94 -12.18
CA ALA A 167 15.81 -2.95 -12.94
C ALA A 167 16.35 -4.38 -12.70
N THR A 168 17.67 -4.52 -12.53
CA THR A 168 18.34 -5.79 -12.24
C THR A 168 17.99 -6.28 -10.84
N MET A 169 18.02 -5.40 -9.83
CA MET A 169 17.58 -5.72 -8.47
C MET A 169 16.14 -6.22 -8.46
N ALA A 170 15.23 -5.50 -9.14
CA ALA A 170 13.82 -5.89 -9.22
C ALA A 170 13.64 -7.27 -9.88
N ALA A 171 14.40 -7.58 -10.93
CA ALA A 171 14.35 -8.88 -11.59
C ALA A 171 14.92 -10.01 -10.72
N GLN A 172 15.99 -9.75 -9.98
CA GLN A 172 16.60 -10.71 -9.07
C GLN A 172 15.67 -11.05 -7.91
N TYR A 173 15.10 -10.05 -7.24
CA TYR A 173 14.16 -10.28 -6.15
C TYR A 173 12.87 -10.97 -6.60
N LEU A 174 12.38 -10.67 -7.81
CA LEU A 174 11.22 -11.39 -8.34
C LEU A 174 11.50 -12.89 -8.44
N LYS A 175 12.70 -13.27 -8.88
CA LYS A 175 13.11 -14.68 -8.96
C LYS A 175 13.16 -15.31 -7.56
N GLU A 176 13.76 -14.65 -6.58
CA GLU A 176 13.81 -15.16 -5.21
C GLU A 176 12.42 -15.29 -4.59
N MET A 177 11.52 -14.33 -4.85
CA MET A 177 10.13 -14.37 -4.35
C MET A 177 9.33 -15.56 -4.87
N THR A 178 9.59 -16.02 -6.11
CA THR A 178 8.93 -17.23 -6.63
C THR A 178 9.39 -18.51 -5.94
N THR A 179 10.57 -18.49 -5.30
CA THR A 179 11.16 -19.65 -4.61
C THR A 179 10.74 -19.70 -3.14
N ASP A 180 10.90 -18.59 -2.41
CA ASP A 180 10.50 -18.49 -1.01
C ASP A 180 10.22 -17.02 -0.65
N THR A 181 8.99 -16.56 -0.91
CA THR A 181 8.61 -15.17 -0.63
C THR A 181 8.77 -14.81 0.85
N ASP A 182 8.44 -15.71 1.76
CA ASP A 182 8.45 -15.42 3.20
C ASP A 182 9.89 -15.20 3.68
N ASN A 183 10.84 -16.03 3.21
CA ASN A 183 12.26 -15.89 3.54
C ASN A 183 12.81 -14.55 3.04
N VAL A 184 12.48 -14.15 1.81
CA VAL A 184 12.88 -12.85 1.23
C VAL A 184 12.37 -11.67 2.07
N LEU A 185 11.12 -11.73 2.53
CA LEU A 185 10.54 -10.65 3.33
C LEU A 185 11.15 -10.59 4.74
N THR A 186 11.30 -11.73 5.42
CA THR A 186 11.91 -11.73 6.76
C THR A 186 13.39 -11.36 6.71
N SER A 187 14.15 -11.77 5.69
CA SER A 187 15.58 -11.45 5.59
C SER A 187 15.84 -9.96 5.37
N ALA A 188 14.90 -9.27 4.74
CA ALA A 188 14.94 -7.81 4.63
C ALA A 188 14.70 -7.16 6.00
N ILE A 189 13.67 -7.58 6.73
CA ILE A 189 13.33 -7.05 8.06
C ILE A 189 14.50 -7.22 9.05
N ASP A 190 15.11 -8.41 9.09
CA ASP A 190 16.14 -8.73 10.08
C ASP A 190 17.47 -8.00 9.84
N GLN A 191 17.70 -7.52 8.62
CA GLN A 191 18.95 -6.88 8.21
C GLN A 191 19.01 -5.39 8.57
N PHE A 192 17.88 -4.67 8.50
CA PHE A 192 17.86 -3.21 8.60
C PHE A 192 17.62 -2.74 10.03
N GLN A 193 18.68 -2.74 10.85
CA GLN A 193 18.63 -2.12 12.18
C GLN A 193 18.90 -0.61 12.16
N GLU A 194 19.47 -0.07 11.09
CA GLU A 194 19.66 1.37 10.88
C GLU A 194 18.57 1.92 9.93
N ASP A 195 17.81 2.93 10.37
CA ASP A 195 16.77 3.61 9.56
C ASP A 195 17.44 4.57 8.56
N ASP A 196 17.92 4.02 7.45
CA ASP A 196 18.32 4.79 6.27
C ASP A 196 17.29 4.68 5.13
N ILE A 197 17.33 5.64 4.20
CA ILE A 197 16.35 5.74 3.10
C ILE A 197 16.48 4.58 2.12
N ALA A 198 17.69 4.08 1.85
CA ALA A 198 17.92 3.01 0.89
C ALA A 198 17.40 1.67 1.43
N SER A 199 17.76 1.33 2.66
CA SER A 199 17.30 0.16 3.40
C SER A 199 15.77 0.12 3.47
N ARG A 200 15.14 1.23 3.87
CA ARG A 200 13.68 1.35 3.91
C ARG A 200 13.04 1.26 2.53
N SER A 201 13.62 1.88 1.51
CA SER A 201 13.09 1.78 0.13
C SER A 201 13.15 0.35 -0.40
N LEU A 202 14.18 -0.42 -0.02
CA LEU A 202 14.30 -1.83 -0.36
C LEU A 202 13.23 -2.66 0.37
N GLU A 203 13.03 -2.48 1.68
CA GLU A 203 11.97 -3.18 2.43
C GLU A 203 10.58 -2.90 1.85
N VAL A 204 10.26 -1.62 1.56
CA VAL A 204 9.00 -1.21 0.92
C VAL A 204 8.85 -1.83 -0.46
N ALA A 205 9.91 -1.85 -1.28
CA ALA A 205 9.87 -2.44 -2.62
C ALA A 205 9.57 -3.95 -2.57
N LEU A 206 10.19 -4.68 -1.65
CA LEU A 206 9.97 -6.12 -1.50
C LEU A 206 8.55 -6.40 -1.01
N LEU A 207 8.08 -5.70 0.01
CA LEU A 207 6.72 -5.88 0.51
C LEU A 207 5.68 -5.53 -0.55
N ALA A 208 5.86 -4.42 -1.27
CA ALA A 208 4.98 -4.03 -2.36
C ALA A 208 4.99 -5.05 -3.50
N MET A 209 6.15 -5.57 -3.90
CA MET A 209 6.24 -6.62 -4.92
C MET A 209 5.45 -7.87 -4.49
N ALA A 210 5.60 -8.33 -3.24
CA ALA A 210 4.87 -9.48 -2.74
C ALA A 210 3.34 -9.25 -2.73
N ILE A 211 2.88 -8.06 -2.32
CA ILE A 211 1.46 -7.68 -2.41
C ILE A 211 0.99 -7.68 -3.87
N GLY A 212 1.76 -7.09 -4.78
CA GLY A 212 1.44 -7.06 -6.20
C GLY A 212 1.33 -8.45 -6.82
N ILE A 213 2.23 -9.37 -6.46
CA ILE A 213 2.15 -10.78 -6.88
C ILE A 213 0.86 -11.41 -6.36
N GLU A 214 0.48 -11.21 -5.09
CA GLU A 214 -0.79 -11.72 -4.56
C GLU A 214 -2.03 -11.13 -5.26
N MET A 215 -1.90 -9.92 -5.81
CA MET A 215 -2.89 -9.23 -6.66
C MET A 215 -2.80 -9.61 -8.15
N ASP A 216 -2.20 -10.75 -8.45
CA ASP A 216 -2.11 -11.35 -9.79
C ASP A 216 -1.31 -10.52 -10.81
N LEU A 217 -0.36 -9.69 -10.38
CA LEU A 217 0.53 -8.99 -11.32
C LEU A 217 1.43 -9.98 -12.08
N ASP A 218 1.66 -9.68 -13.36
CA ASP A 218 2.66 -10.39 -14.15
C ASP A 218 4.10 -9.97 -13.79
N ALA A 219 5.08 -10.62 -14.43
CA ALA A 219 6.49 -10.40 -14.14
C ALA A 219 7.00 -9.01 -14.54
N GLU A 220 6.41 -8.36 -15.55
CA GLU A 220 6.80 -7.00 -15.95
C GLU A 220 6.28 -5.99 -14.92
N ASN A 221 5.00 -6.10 -14.58
CA ASN A 221 4.33 -5.25 -13.62
C ASN A 221 4.89 -5.39 -12.19
N SER A 222 5.23 -6.61 -11.77
CA SER A 222 5.86 -6.86 -10.47
C SER A 222 7.24 -6.20 -10.37
N ARG A 223 8.04 -6.23 -11.45
CA ARG A 223 9.32 -5.52 -11.52
C ARG A 223 9.12 -4.01 -11.48
N HIS A 224 8.18 -3.47 -12.25
CA HIS A 224 7.88 -2.03 -12.22
C HIS A 224 7.46 -1.56 -10.83
N LEU A 225 6.61 -2.33 -10.13
CA LEU A 225 6.20 -2.02 -8.76
C LEU A 225 7.40 -1.96 -7.81
N ALA A 226 8.31 -2.92 -7.90
CA ALA A 226 9.53 -2.92 -7.09
C ALA A 226 10.49 -1.78 -7.46
N MET A 227 10.68 -1.50 -8.75
CA MET A 227 11.49 -0.37 -9.20
C MET A 227 10.95 0.95 -8.64
N ALA A 228 9.62 1.14 -8.62
CA ALA A 228 9.00 2.30 -8.00
C ALA A 228 9.22 2.34 -6.49
N GLY A 229 9.12 1.21 -5.78
CA GLY A 229 9.42 1.15 -4.35
C GLY A 229 10.87 1.50 -4.02
N LEU A 230 11.83 1.05 -4.84
CA LEU A 230 13.25 1.34 -4.63
C LEU A 230 13.58 2.83 -4.76
N VAL A 231 12.75 3.60 -5.48
CA VAL A 231 13.04 5.00 -5.79
C VAL A 231 12.04 6.02 -5.25
N HIS A 232 10.92 5.60 -4.67
CA HIS A 232 9.82 6.50 -4.33
C HIS A 232 10.23 7.64 -3.39
N ASP A 233 11.16 7.37 -2.48
CA ASP A 233 11.52 8.23 -1.36
C ASP A 233 12.90 8.89 -1.48
N TRP A 234 13.57 8.81 -2.64
CA TRP A 234 14.88 9.43 -2.85
C TRP A 234 14.91 10.93 -2.55
N GLY A 235 13.79 11.62 -2.82
CA GLY A 235 13.60 13.03 -2.54
C GLY A 235 13.69 13.39 -1.06
N MET A 236 13.58 12.42 -0.13
CA MET A 236 13.77 12.69 1.30
C MET A 236 15.20 13.15 1.61
N MET A 237 16.17 12.85 0.75
CA MET A 237 17.54 13.37 0.91
C MET A 237 17.67 14.86 0.60
N ARG A 238 16.70 15.47 -0.08
CA ARG A 238 16.64 16.94 -0.26
C ARG A 238 16.00 17.66 0.92
N VAL A 239 15.33 16.93 1.82
CA VAL A 239 14.77 17.51 3.06
C VAL A 239 15.92 17.80 4.03
N PRO A 240 16.00 19.01 4.61
CA PRO A 240 17.06 19.37 5.57
C PRO A 240 17.22 18.33 6.68
N ALA A 241 18.47 18.01 7.03
CA ALA A 241 18.78 16.96 8.00
C ALA A 241 18.18 17.25 9.38
N GLU A 242 18.11 18.52 9.78
CA GLU A 242 17.53 18.99 11.04
C GLU A 242 16.03 18.67 11.16
N ILE A 243 15.33 18.62 10.01
CA ILE A 243 13.92 18.23 9.92
C ILE A 243 13.82 16.70 9.85
N ARG A 244 14.57 16.08 8.93
CA ARG A 244 14.52 14.63 8.68
C ARG A 244 14.90 13.79 9.90
N THR A 245 15.86 14.25 10.70
CA THR A 245 16.36 13.53 11.88
C THR A 245 15.80 14.07 13.21
N SER A 246 14.78 14.92 13.14
CA SER A 246 14.25 15.61 14.32
C SER A 246 13.62 14.64 15.33
N LYS A 247 14.06 14.72 16.60
CA LYS A 247 13.48 13.93 17.71
C LYS A 247 12.23 14.56 18.33
N LYS A 248 11.92 15.80 17.95
CA LYS A 248 10.70 16.51 18.38
C LYS A 248 9.58 16.27 17.37
N ARG A 249 8.35 16.57 17.79
CA ARG A 249 7.24 16.74 16.84
C ARG A 249 7.57 17.90 15.90
N LEU A 250 7.36 17.67 14.61
CA LEU A 250 7.54 18.67 13.58
C LEU A 250 6.38 19.66 13.61
N ASN A 251 6.68 20.93 13.42
CA ASN A 251 5.65 21.94 13.22
C ASN A 251 5.09 21.89 11.79
N ASN A 252 4.03 22.66 11.52
CA ASN A 252 3.36 22.66 10.21
C ASN A 252 4.30 23.04 9.05
N VAL A 253 5.24 23.95 9.25
CA VAL A 253 6.20 24.38 8.21
C VAL A 253 7.22 23.28 7.95
N GLU A 254 7.76 22.67 9.00
CA GLU A 254 8.67 21.52 8.88
C GLU A 254 7.99 20.33 8.18
N MET A 255 6.72 20.09 8.49
CA MET A 255 5.92 19.06 7.82
C MET A 255 5.65 19.37 6.34
N LEU A 256 5.44 20.65 5.98
CA LEU A 256 5.33 21.05 4.58
C LEU A 256 6.61 20.76 3.80
N GLU A 257 7.78 20.84 4.45
CA GLU A 257 9.05 20.48 3.82
C GLU A 257 9.15 18.98 3.53
N ILE A 258 8.73 18.13 4.47
CA ILE A 258 8.65 16.68 4.24
C ILE A 258 7.70 16.38 3.08
N LYS A 259 6.54 17.05 3.00
CA LYS A 259 5.54 16.82 1.95
C LYS A 259 6.03 17.18 0.54
N LYS A 260 7.18 17.84 0.38
CA LYS A 260 7.81 18.11 -0.91
C LYS A 260 8.58 16.92 -1.48
N HIS A 261 8.95 15.94 -0.65
CA HIS A 261 9.84 14.88 -1.09
C HIS A 261 9.35 14.08 -2.31
N PRO A 262 8.04 13.86 -2.59
CA PRO A 262 7.64 13.15 -3.81
C PRO A 262 8.01 13.94 -5.07
N ILE A 263 8.00 15.27 -4.99
CA ILE A 263 8.43 16.16 -6.09
C ILE A 263 9.94 16.13 -6.22
N HIS A 264 10.67 16.12 -5.10
CA HIS A 264 12.11 15.97 -5.12
C HIS A 264 12.55 14.61 -5.71
N SER A 265 11.87 13.51 -5.36
CA SER A 265 12.09 12.21 -5.98
C SER A 265 11.86 12.32 -7.48
N LEU A 266 10.80 12.99 -7.90
CA LEU A 266 10.48 13.18 -9.31
C LEU A 266 11.56 13.96 -10.08
N GLU A 267 12.10 15.02 -9.49
CA GLU A 267 13.19 15.81 -10.04
C GLU A 267 14.49 14.99 -10.15
N LEU A 268 14.85 14.27 -9.10
CA LEU A 268 16.04 13.40 -9.08
C LEU A 268 15.96 12.31 -10.15
N LEU A 269 14.79 11.70 -10.32
CA LEU A 269 14.55 10.64 -11.28
C LEU A 269 14.65 11.09 -12.75
N GLN A 270 14.64 12.40 -13.05
CA GLN A 270 14.88 12.89 -14.42
C GLN A 270 16.29 12.58 -14.92
N HIS A 271 17.25 12.41 -14.00
CA HIS A 271 18.64 12.13 -14.30
C HIS A 271 18.96 10.62 -14.34
N VAL A 272 17.96 9.77 -14.04
CA VAL A 272 18.13 8.31 -14.07
C VAL A 272 17.62 7.76 -15.40
N SER A 273 18.57 7.32 -16.25
CA SER A 273 18.26 6.65 -17.51
C SER A 273 17.76 5.21 -17.27
N ALA A 274 17.23 4.56 -18.31
CA ALA A 274 16.75 3.17 -18.28
C ALA A 274 15.58 2.84 -17.32
N LEU A 275 15.09 3.80 -16.51
CA LEU A 275 13.83 3.66 -15.76
C LEU A 275 12.63 3.97 -16.66
N PRO A 276 11.61 3.10 -16.71
CA PRO A 276 10.35 3.41 -17.38
C PRO A 276 9.72 4.68 -16.80
N ARG A 277 9.22 5.58 -17.64
CA ARG A 277 8.65 6.87 -17.20
C ARG A 277 7.52 6.73 -16.18
N VAL A 278 6.77 5.62 -16.23
CA VAL A 278 5.69 5.32 -15.29
C VAL A 278 6.19 5.20 -13.85
N ILE A 279 7.44 4.79 -13.63
CA ILE A 279 8.05 4.66 -12.30
C ILE A 279 8.04 6.00 -11.56
N SER A 280 8.40 7.08 -12.25
CA SER A 280 8.39 8.44 -11.69
C SER A 280 6.96 8.91 -11.36
N VAL A 281 5.96 8.53 -12.17
CA VAL A 281 4.54 8.83 -11.91
C VAL A 281 4.06 8.10 -10.66
N ILE A 282 4.44 6.83 -10.50
CA ILE A 282 4.09 6.02 -9.34
C ILE A 282 4.71 6.61 -8.06
N ALA A 283 6.02 6.87 -8.08
CA ALA A 283 6.76 7.48 -6.98
C ALA A 283 6.12 8.80 -6.51
N TYR A 284 5.71 9.64 -7.47
CA TYR A 284 5.05 10.92 -7.20
C TYR A 284 3.73 10.79 -6.43
N GLN A 285 3.05 9.64 -6.53
CA GLN A 285 1.70 9.43 -5.99
C GLN A 285 1.63 8.54 -4.75
N VAL A 286 2.76 8.00 -4.24
CA VAL A 286 2.76 7.05 -3.11
C VAL A 286 2.09 7.61 -1.86
N HIS A 287 2.18 8.93 -1.66
CA HIS A 287 1.60 9.60 -0.49
C HIS A 287 0.19 10.18 -0.73
N GLU A 288 -0.43 9.88 -1.88
CA GLU A 288 -1.83 10.23 -2.18
C GLU A 288 -2.79 9.25 -1.54
N ARG A 289 -3.88 9.73 -0.93
CA ARG A 289 -4.81 8.85 -0.19
C ARG A 289 -6.11 8.62 -0.91
N MET A 290 -6.71 7.46 -0.66
CA MET A 290 -7.96 7.07 -1.30
C MET A 290 -9.11 8.07 -1.07
N ASN A 291 -9.09 8.84 0.02
CA ASN A 291 -10.05 9.90 0.35
C ASN A 291 -9.63 11.33 -0.08
N GLY A 292 -8.48 11.50 -0.74
CA GLY A 292 -7.96 12.80 -1.18
C GLY A 292 -7.22 13.60 -0.12
N SER A 293 -7.07 13.12 1.12
CA SER A 293 -6.33 13.83 2.18
C SER A 293 -4.80 13.71 2.07
N GLY A 294 -4.31 13.04 1.01
CA GLY A 294 -2.90 12.82 0.75
C GLY A 294 -2.21 14.01 0.09
N TYR A 295 -0.99 13.77 -0.37
CA TYR A 295 -0.15 14.77 -1.02
C TYR A 295 0.71 14.09 -2.10
N PRO A 296 1.26 14.84 -3.08
CA PRO A 296 1.29 16.30 -3.19
C PRO A 296 0.04 16.95 -3.79
N ARG A 297 -0.82 16.21 -4.51
CA ARG A 297 -1.95 16.77 -5.26
C ARG A 297 -3.32 16.53 -4.61
N GLY A 298 -3.42 15.66 -3.61
CA GLY A 298 -4.70 15.31 -2.99
C GLY A 298 -5.58 14.48 -3.91
N ARG A 299 -4.94 13.65 -4.75
CA ARG A 299 -5.65 12.73 -5.65
C ARG A 299 -6.39 11.68 -4.82
N CYS A 300 -7.54 11.24 -5.31
CA CYS A 300 -8.43 10.32 -4.60
C CYS A 300 -8.86 9.12 -5.44
N GLY A 301 -9.19 8.02 -4.76
CA GLY A 301 -9.68 6.79 -5.35
C GLY A 301 -8.90 6.32 -6.59
N HIS A 302 -9.62 6.12 -7.69
CA HIS A 302 -9.07 5.58 -8.94
C HIS A 302 -8.24 6.59 -9.75
N SER A 303 -8.12 7.83 -9.29
CA SER A 303 -7.18 8.80 -9.89
C SER A 303 -5.73 8.60 -9.44
N ILE A 304 -5.51 7.72 -8.45
CA ILE A 304 -4.21 7.30 -7.96
C ILE A 304 -3.77 6.04 -8.71
N HIS A 305 -2.52 6.01 -9.18
CA HIS A 305 -2.00 4.86 -9.90
C HIS A 305 -2.11 3.58 -9.07
N PRO A 306 -2.58 2.44 -9.64
CA PRO A 306 -2.72 1.18 -8.91
C PRO A 306 -1.46 0.78 -8.12
N PHE A 307 -0.27 0.92 -8.73
CA PHE A 307 1.00 0.63 -8.04
C PHE A 307 1.34 1.63 -6.93
N ALA A 308 0.90 2.90 -7.03
CA ALA A 308 1.08 3.87 -5.95
C ALA A 308 0.19 3.51 -4.74
N ARG A 309 -1.04 3.02 -4.99
CA ARG A 309 -1.91 2.48 -3.93
C ARG A 309 -1.30 1.26 -3.23
N ILE A 310 -0.62 0.39 -3.98
CA ILE A 310 0.11 -0.75 -3.38
C ILE A 310 1.28 -0.27 -2.54
N LEU A 311 2.12 0.62 -3.09
CA LEU A 311 3.27 1.17 -2.39
C LEU A 311 2.87 1.95 -1.14
N GLN A 312 1.77 2.68 -1.17
CA GLN A 312 1.26 3.39 0.01
C GLN A 312 1.05 2.46 1.21
N VAL A 313 0.41 1.30 0.99
CA VAL A 313 0.16 0.32 2.06
C VAL A 313 1.47 -0.28 2.56
N ALA A 314 2.39 -0.59 1.64
CA ALA A 314 3.71 -1.12 2.01
C ALA A 314 4.54 -0.10 2.81
N ASP A 315 4.63 1.16 2.34
CA ASP A 315 5.36 2.24 3.03
C ASP A 315 4.74 2.58 4.38
N ALA A 316 3.40 2.61 4.49
CA ALA A 316 2.73 2.81 5.77
C ALA A 316 3.02 1.67 6.76
N PHE A 317 3.01 0.41 6.31
CA PHE A 317 3.35 -0.74 7.16
C PHE A 317 4.80 -0.64 7.66
N VAL A 318 5.76 -0.55 6.73
CA VAL A 318 7.19 -0.46 7.04
C VAL A 318 7.45 0.76 7.93
N GLY A 319 6.95 1.93 7.55
CA GLY A 319 7.12 3.15 8.32
C GLY A 319 6.57 3.08 9.75
N MET A 320 5.51 2.30 9.99
CA MET A 320 4.96 2.06 11.34
C MET A 320 5.85 1.13 12.17
N THR A 321 6.40 0.09 11.56
CA THR A 321 7.20 -0.96 12.20
C THR A 321 8.70 -0.64 12.28
N SER A 322 9.18 0.40 11.59
CA SER A 322 10.56 0.90 11.70
C SER A 322 10.71 1.91 12.84
N PRO A 323 11.88 1.97 13.51
CA PRO A 323 12.18 3.01 14.48
C PRO A 323 12.22 4.38 13.80
N ARG A 324 11.76 5.44 14.50
CA ARG A 324 11.85 6.83 14.03
C ARG A 324 12.54 7.70 15.09
N PRO A 325 13.18 8.82 14.72
CA PRO A 325 13.88 9.67 15.70
C PRO A 325 13.02 10.14 16.88
N TYR A 326 11.71 10.32 16.66
CA TYR A 326 10.75 10.84 17.64
C TYR A 326 9.78 9.79 18.21
N ARG A 327 9.82 8.53 17.75
CA ARG A 327 8.95 7.47 18.29
C ARG A 327 9.56 6.07 18.15
N PRO A 328 9.30 5.17 19.10
CA PRO A 328 9.58 3.75 18.92
C PRO A 328 8.78 3.15 17.74
N PRO A 329 9.23 2.01 17.19
CA PRO A 329 8.44 1.21 16.26
C PRO A 329 7.16 0.71 16.94
N LEU A 330 6.08 0.55 16.16
CA LEU A 330 4.90 -0.17 16.62
C LEU A 330 5.15 -1.68 16.54
N MET A 331 4.51 -2.44 17.43
CA MET A 331 4.37 -3.88 17.20
C MET A 331 3.74 -4.12 15.82
N ARG A 332 4.27 -5.10 15.08
CA ARG A 332 3.78 -5.41 13.72
C ARG A 332 2.28 -5.75 13.69
N TYR A 333 1.79 -6.44 14.73
CA TYR A 333 0.36 -6.68 14.93
C TYR A 333 -0.44 -5.37 15.02
N ALA A 334 0.01 -4.40 15.82
CA ALA A 334 -0.63 -3.10 15.96
C ALA A 334 -0.58 -2.30 14.63
N ALA A 335 0.52 -2.37 13.89
CA ALA A 335 0.63 -1.75 12.57
C ALA A 335 -0.38 -2.35 11.57
N MET A 336 -0.61 -3.67 11.61
CA MET A 336 -1.64 -4.32 10.80
C MET A 336 -3.05 -3.86 11.18
N GLU A 337 -3.36 -3.78 12.46
CA GLU A 337 -4.64 -3.23 12.94
C GLU A 337 -4.85 -1.78 12.50
N CYS A 338 -3.82 -0.93 12.59
CA CYS A 338 -3.84 0.43 12.08
C CYS A 338 -4.21 0.47 10.59
N LEU A 339 -3.62 -0.39 9.75
CA LEU A 339 -3.94 -0.44 8.31
C LEU A 339 -5.38 -0.90 8.04
N ILE A 340 -5.89 -1.84 8.82
CA ILE A 340 -7.29 -2.28 8.73
C ILE A 340 -8.24 -1.11 9.03
N LEU A 341 -7.94 -0.33 10.07
CA LEU A 341 -8.72 0.88 10.41
C LEU A 341 -8.57 1.97 9.34
N GLN A 342 -7.35 2.21 8.83
CA GLN A 342 -7.12 3.16 7.74
C GLN A 342 -7.85 2.77 6.45
N ALA A 343 -7.96 1.48 6.15
CA ALA A 343 -8.76 0.98 5.03
C ALA A 343 -10.26 1.28 5.22
N ARG A 344 -10.78 1.12 6.45
CA ARG A 344 -12.15 1.49 6.81
C ARG A 344 -12.41 2.99 6.58
N GLU A 345 -11.46 3.84 6.95
CA GLU A 345 -11.51 5.30 6.76
C GLU A 345 -11.16 5.75 5.33
N ARG A 346 -10.89 4.81 4.41
CA ARG A 346 -10.49 5.08 3.02
C ARG A 346 -9.24 5.96 2.93
N PHE A 347 -8.29 5.82 3.85
CA PHE A 347 -6.97 6.43 3.69
C PHE A 347 -6.16 5.62 2.70
N VAL A 348 -6.20 4.30 2.84
CA VAL A 348 -5.54 3.33 1.98
C VAL A 348 -6.55 2.43 1.26
N ASP A 349 -6.10 1.70 0.25
CA ASP A 349 -6.95 0.79 -0.53
C ASP A 349 -7.26 -0.50 0.25
N PRO A 350 -8.55 -0.80 0.57
CA PRO A 350 -8.91 -2.01 1.31
C PRO A 350 -8.53 -3.33 0.61
N GLU A 351 -8.51 -3.35 -0.73
CA GLU A 351 -8.13 -4.55 -1.48
C GLU A 351 -6.65 -4.87 -1.30
N VAL A 352 -5.82 -3.83 -1.27
CA VAL A 352 -4.37 -3.94 -1.03
C VAL A 352 -4.11 -4.39 0.41
N VAL A 353 -4.82 -3.84 1.40
CA VAL A 353 -4.70 -4.28 2.80
C VAL A 353 -5.11 -5.75 2.97
N ARG A 354 -6.14 -6.23 2.26
CA ARG A 354 -6.49 -7.66 2.26
C ARG A 354 -5.37 -8.53 1.71
N CYS A 355 -4.68 -8.08 0.66
CA CYS A 355 -3.54 -8.82 0.11
C CYS A 355 -2.33 -8.78 1.06
N LEU A 356 -2.08 -7.65 1.72
CA LEU A 356 -1.08 -7.57 2.79
C LEU A 356 -1.36 -8.57 3.91
N LEU A 357 -2.61 -8.73 4.35
CA LEU A 357 -2.99 -9.75 5.34
C LEU A 357 -2.64 -11.17 4.87
N LYS A 358 -2.78 -11.48 3.58
CA LYS A 358 -2.38 -12.80 3.06
C LYS A 358 -0.86 -12.99 3.00
N ILE A 359 -0.11 -11.91 2.78
CA ILE A 359 1.34 -11.91 2.65
C ILE A 359 2.05 -11.90 4.00
N GLN A 360 1.56 -11.13 4.96
CA GLN A 360 2.17 -11.01 6.29
C GLN A 360 1.45 -11.84 7.36
N SER A 361 0.18 -12.19 7.18
CA SER A 361 -0.74 -12.62 8.25
C SER A 361 -1.17 -11.45 9.16
N LEU A 362 -2.25 -11.62 9.93
CA LEU A 362 -2.69 -10.66 10.95
C LEU A 362 -1.64 -10.50 12.05
N PHE A 363 -0.92 -11.58 12.35
CA PHE A 363 0.29 -11.60 13.15
C PHE A 363 1.47 -11.68 12.17
N PRO A 364 2.13 -10.55 11.84
CA PRO A 364 3.11 -10.50 10.75
C PRO A 364 4.28 -11.47 10.91
N ILE A 365 4.93 -11.83 9.81
CA ILE A 365 6.11 -12.71 9.84
C ILE A 365 7.17 -12.13 10.77
N GLY A 366 7.76 -12.98 11.62
CA GLY A 366 8.74 -12.60 12.64
C GLY A 366 8.13 -12.13 13.96
N SER A 367 6.81 -11.89 14.06
CA SER A 367 6.15 -11.56 15.33
C SER A 367 6.21 -12.69 16.34
N PHE A 368 6.25 -12.36 17.63
CA PHE A 368 6.12 -13.33 18.72
C PHE A 368 4.67 -13.39 19.19
N VAL A 369 4.21 -14.58 19.57
CA VAL A 369 2.82 -14.84 19.98
C VAL A 369 2.75 -15.82 21.13
N VAL A 370 1.76 -15.66 21.99
CA VAL A 370 1.32 -16.66 22.96
C VAL A 370 0.23 -17.50 22.32
N LEU A 371 0.31 -18.82 22.43
CA LEU A 371 -0.72 -19.75 21.98
C LEU A 371 -1.71 -20.06 23.09
N THR A 372 -2.87 -20.64 22.74
CA THR A 372 -3.95 -20.96 23.69
C THR A 372 -3.55 -21.97 24.79
N ASP A 373 -2.48 -22.73 24.60
CA ASP A 373 -1.90 -23.63 25.62
C ASP A 373 -0.88 -22.93 26.53
N GLY A 374 -0.63 -21.63 26.33
CA GLY A 374 0.36 -20.85 27.07
C GLY A 374 1.78 -20.90 26.50
N SER A 375 2.04 -21.73 25.49
CA SER A 375 3.35 -21.78 24.82
C SER A 375 3.64 -20.49 24.04
N ILE A 376 4.92 -20.17 23.85
CA ILE A 376 5.34 -19.00 23.06
C ILE A 376 5.92 -19.48 21.74
N ALA A 377 5.55 -18.81 20.65
CA ALA A 377 6.03 -19.10 19.31
C ALA A 377 6.39 -17.82 18.56
N GLN A 378 7.24 -17.95 17.55
CA GLN A 378 7.50 -16.92 16.56
C GLN A 378 6.75 -17.27 15.28
N VAL A 379 6.11 -16.28 14.64
CA VAL A 379 5.50 -16.45 13.33
C VAL A 379 6.59 -16.71 12.31
N LEU A 380 6.59 -17.93 11.79
CA LEU A 380 7.57 -18.38 10.82
C LEU A 380 7.11 -18.04 9.41
N ARG A 381 5.87 -18.40 9.03
CA ARG A 381 5.36 -18.25 7.65
C ARG A 381 3.91 -17.83 7.61
N ARG A 382 3.51 -17.26 6.47
CA ARG A 382 2.11 -16.91 6.22
C ARG A 382 1.25 -18.15 5.99
N ASN A 383 -0.02 -18.05 6.33
CA ASN A 383 -1.02 -19.08 6.01
C ASN A 383 -2.12 -18.58 5.04
N ARG A 384 -1.73 -17.66 4.14
CA ARG A 384 -2.55 -17.15 3.02
C ARG A 384 -3.96 -16.71 3.46
N ASP A 385 -5.00 -17.43 3.04
CA ASP A 385 -6.39 -17.11 3.35
C ASP A 385 -6.72 -17.31 4.85
N TYR A 386 -5.92 -18.13 5.56
CA TYR A 386 -5.97 -18.32 7.01
C TYR A 386 -5.04 -17.34 7.72
N TYR A 387 -5.08 -16.06 7.35
CA TYR A 387 -4.18 -15.03 7.87
C TYR A 387 -4.26 -14.80 9.40
N THR A 388 -5.28 -15.34 10.09
CA THR A 388 -5.35 -15.35 11.57
C THR A 388 -4.71 -16.58 12.21
N GLN A 389 -4.32 -17.58 11.42
CA GLN A 389 -3.76 -18.87 11.83
C GLN A 389 -2.41 -19.09 11.13
N PRO A 390 -1.39 -18.25 11.40
CA PRO A 390 -0.09 -18.36 10.74
C PRO A 390 0.61 -19.68 11.08
N ILE A 391 1.68 -19.96 10.33
CA ILE A 391 2.59 -21.06 10.64
C ILE A 391 3.65 -20.52 11.59
N VAL A 392 3.83 -21.17 12.72
CA VAL A 392 4.66 -20.67 13.83
C VAL A 392 5.74 -21.68 14.22
N ALA A 393 6.89 -21.19 14.66
CA ALA A 393 7.94 -21.97 15.29
C ALA A 393 7.91 -21.75 16.80
N ARG A 394 7.60 -22.78 17.58
CA ARG A 394 7.57 -22.72 19.04
C ARG A 394 8.97 -22.42 19.56
N VAL A 395 9.08 -21.44 20.46
CA VAL A 395 10.33 -21.04 21.13
C VAL A 395 10.35 -21.43 22.60
N GLN A 396 9.16 -21.60 23.20
CA GLN A 396 8.97 -22.01 24.59
C GLN A 396 7.74 -22.92 24.69
N ASP A 397 7.82 -24.01 25.45
CA ASP A 397 6.68 -24.89 25.75
C ASP A 397 5.71 -24.29 26.78
N ALA A 398 4.63 -25.00 27.11
CA ALA A 398 3.61 -24.55 28.06
C ALA A 398 4.13 -24.48 29.51
N GLU A 399 5.14 -25.27 29.84
CA GLU A 399 5.83 -25.28 31.13
C GLU A 399 6.87 -24.16 31.26
N GLY A 400 7.18 -23.47 30.17
CA GLY A 400 8.11 -22.37 30.13
C GLY A 400 9.56 -22.75 29.79
N ASN A 401 9.82 -23.97 29.32
CA ASN A 401 11.15 -24.37 28.87
C ASN A 401 11.40 -23.93 27.43
N LYS A 402 12.62 -23.50 27.13
CA LYS A 402 13.04 -23.22 25.76
C LYS A 402 13.10 -24.51 24.95
N VAL A 403 12.59 -24.46 23.73
CA VAL A 403 12.64 -25.59 22.79
C VAL A 403 13.48 -25.25 21.55
N ASP A 404 13.93 -26.27 20.82
CA ASP A 404 14.58 -26.05 19.53
C ASP A 404 13.54 -25.67 18.47
N HIS A 405 13.45 -24.38 18.17
CA HIS A 405 12.52 -23.81 17.21
C HIS A 405 12.78 -24.24 15.75
N ASN A 406 13.88 -24.94 15.47
CA ASN A 406 14.17 -25.50 14.14
C ASN A 406 13.72 -26.97 14.00
N ALA A 407 13.34 -27.61 15.10
CA ALA A 407 12.84 -28.99 15.08
C ALA A 407 11.44 -29.04 14.47
N ASP A 408 11.16 -30.05 13.63
CA ASP A 408 9.91 -30.16 12.86
C ASP A 408 8.67 -30.22 13.77
N GLU A 409 8.79 -30.87 14.93
CA GLU A 409 7.73 -30.95 15.94
C GLU A 409 7.35 -29.59 16.56
N ASN A 410 8.25 -28.60 16.46
CA ASN A 410 8.02 -27.25 16.95
C ASN A 410 7.53 -26.30 15.86
N ILE A 411 7.45 -26.73 14.59
CA ILE A 411 6.85 -25.94 13.51
C ILE A 411 5.39 -26.34 13.33
N LEU A 412 4.50 -25.45 13.75
CA LEU A 412 3.08 -25.69 13.87
C LEU A 412 2.33 -24.91 12.79
N ASP A 413 1.47 -25.59 12.04
CA ASP A 413 0.43 -24.96 11.24
C ASP A 413 -0.82 -24.80 12.11
N LEU A 414 -1.13 -23.56 12.50
CA LEU A 414 -2.26 -23.29 13.39
C LEU A 414 -3.63 -23.49 12.72
N HIS A 415 -3.68 -23.66 11.40
CA HIS A 415 -4.90 -24.07 10.71
C HIS A 415 -5.11 -25.58 10.83
N GLU A 416 -4.07 -26.38 10.57
CA GLU A 416 -4.14 -27.85 10.63
C GLU A 416 -4.25 -28.38 12.07
N THR A 417 -3.63 -27.71 13.04
CA THR A 417 -3.56 -28.18 14.43
C THR A 417 -4.91 -28.09 15.16
N GLY A 418 -5.85 -27.23 14.69
CA GLY A 418 -7.24 -27.14 15.15
C GLY A 418 -7.47 -26.60 16.58
N ASP A 419 -6.69 -27.08 17.54
CA ASP A 419 -6.83 -26.83 18.98
C ASP A 419 -5.97 -25.65 19.47
N LEU A 420 -4.92 -25.30 18.72
CA LEU A 420 -4.02 -24.20 19.03
C LEU A 420 -4.35 -22.96 18.19
N LYS A 421 -4.50 -21.82 18.88
CA LYS A 421 -4.70 -20.51 18.26
C LYS A 421 -3.78 -19.49 18.88
N VAL A 422 -3.56 -18.38 18.18
CA VAL A 422 -2.90 -17.22 18.80
C VAL A 422 -3.84 -16.62 19.84
N ALA A 423 -3.40 -16.60 21.10
CA ALA A 423 -4.08 -15.96 22.21
C ALA A 423 -3.71 -14.48 22.33
N GLN A 424 -2.43 -14.15 22.08
CA GLN A 424 -1.92 -12.79 22.25
C GLN A 424 -0.69 -12.54 21.37
N ALA A 425 -0.59 -11.34 20.79
CA ALA A 425 0.65 -10.84 20.17
C ALA A 425 1.61 -10.30 21.23
N LEU A 426 2.90 -10.58 21.08
CA LEU A 426 3.96 -10.12 21.96
C LEU A 426 4.90 -9.16 21.21
N PRO A 427 5.50 -8.18 21.93
CA PRO A 427 6.57 -7.37 21.36
C PRO A 427 7.78 -8.25 21.03
N THR A 428 8.59 -7.83 20.06
CA THR A 428 9.84 -8.54 19.76
C THR A 428 10.78 -8.52 20.99
N PRO A 429 11.30 -9.67 21.45
CA PRO A 429 12.20 -9.71 22.59
C PRO A 429 13.41 -8.79 22.42
N GLY A 430 13.63 -7.91 23.41
CA GLY A 430 14.74 -6.95 23.39
C GLY A 430 14.52 -5.71 22.53
N SER A 431 13.37 -5.57 21.84
CA SER A 431 12.99 -4.34 21.16
C SER A 431 12.22 -3.40 22.08
N ASN A 432 12.29 -2.09 21.79
CA ASN A 432 11.49 -1.08 22.46
C ASN A 432 10.28 -0.73 21.59
N GLU A 433 9.38 -1.70 21.40
CA GLU A 433 8.15 -1.53 20.63
C GLU A 433 7.05 -0.86 21.48
N ALA A 434 6.32 0.08 20.88
CA ALA A 434 5.15 0.66 21.52
C ALA A 434 3.97 -0.32 21.52
N GLU A 435 3.29 -0.39 22.66
CA GLU A 435 2.03 -1.12 22.81
C GLU A 435 0.89 -0.48 22.01
N PRO A 436 -0.13 -1.26 21.62
CA PRO A 436 -1.27 -0.75 20.89
C PRO A 436 -2.12 0.08 21.87
N SER A 437 -2.40 1.34 21.54
CA SER A 437 -3.32 2.19 22.31
C SER A 437 -4.27 2.95 21.39
N GLU A 438 -5.48 3.27 21.88
CA GLU A 438 -6.46 4.10 21.16
C GLU A 438 -5.87 5.42 20.67
N ASP A 439 -4.98 6.03 21.45
CA ASP A 439 -4.25 7.23 21.06
C ASP A 439 -3.38 6.98 19.81
N TYR A 440 -2.71 5.84 19.68
CA TYR A 440 -1.96 5.52 18.46
C TYR A 440 -2.86 5.33 17.24
N TYR A 441 -4.02 4.69 17.39
CA TYR A 441 -4.95 4.45 16.28
C TYR A 441 -5.59 5.74 15.74
N TYR A 442 -5.80 6.75 16.58
CA TYR A 442 -6.53 7.98 16.20
C TYR A 442 -5.72 9.28 16.24
N SER A 443 -4.53 9.30 16.85
CA SER A 443 -3.81 10.55 17.16
C SER A 443 -2.48 10.75 16.43
N ASN A 444 -1.86 9.73 15.82
CA ASN A 444 -0.44 9.84 15.44
C ASN A 444 -0.08 9.47 14.00
N LEU A 445 -1.05 9.10 13.15
CA LEU A 445 -0.75 8.94 11.72
C LEU A 445 -1.19 10.10 10.85
N ASP A 446 -2.23 10.89 11.20
CA ASP A 446 -2.73 11.90 10.26
C ASP A 446 -3.62 13.04 10.74
N LYS A 447 -3.71 13.32 12.04
CA LYS A 447 -4.36 14.59 12.42
C LYS A 447 -3.36 15.72 12.14
N PRO A 448 -3.62 16.66 11.21
CA PRO A 448 -2.91 17.94 11.27
C PRO A 448 -3.11 18.48 12.69
N PRO A 449 -2.07 19.01 13.34
CA PRO A 449 -2.24 19.58 14.67
C PRO A 449 -3.30 20.67 14.58
N VAL A 450 -4.29 20.61 15.47
CA VAL A 450 -5.28 21.68 15.67
C VAL A 450 -4.58 23.01 15.93
#